data_AF-A0A6A4KPV4-F1
#
_entry.id   AF-A0A6A4KPV4-F1
#
_cell.length_a   1.000
_cell.length_b   1.000
_cell.length_c   1.000
_cell.angle_alpha   90.00
_cell.angle_beta   90.00
_cell.angle_gamma   90.00
#
_symmetry.space_group_name_H-M   'P 1'
#
loop_
_entity.id
_entity.type
_entity.pdbx_description
1 polymer ?
#
loop_
_entity_poly.entity_id
_entity_poly.type
_entity_poly.pdbx_seq_one_letter_code
_entity_poly.pdbx_strand_id
1 'polypeptide(L)'
;MANYDLTPRIAPNLDRHLVFPILEFLQERQLYADEDILKAKIELLNNTNMVDYAMDIHKSLYHTEEVPQEMVERRVEVVARLKALEEAAAPLVTFLQNPNAVGELRAEKQYNLQMLSERVLAEKLNLNYDEAERWIVNLIRTSKLDAKIDSKLGTVVMEPNHPNVYEQLIDHTKAMSGRTYKLVSQLVEQAQAQPAR
;
A
#
# COMPACT_ATOMS: atom_id res chain seq x y z
N MET A 1 26.41 17.99 -15.96
CA MET A 1 25.41 17.43 -15.01
C MET A 1 24.21 18.35 -14.99
N ALA A 2 23.00 17.79 -15.00
CA ALA A 2 21.77 18.56 -15.03
C ALA A 2 21.62 19.39 -13.74
N ASN A 3 22.01 20.66 -13.78
CA ASN A 3 22.04 21.56 -12.61
C ASN A 3 20.64 21.82 -12.00
N TYR A 4 19.57 21.48 -12.72
CA TYR A 4 18.18 21.66 -12.32
C TYR A 4 17.43 20.34 -12.15
N ASP A 5 18.12 19.20 -12.14
CA ASP A 5 17.43 17.92 -11.91
C ASP A 5 17.03 17.77 -10.44
N LEU A 6 15.72 17.66 -10.21
CA LEU A 6 15.12 17.46 -8.90
C LEU A 6 14.82 15.98 -8.63
N THR A 7 15.04 15.08 -9.59
CA THR A 7 14.78 13.64 -9.45
C THR A 7 15.41 13.04 -8.19
N PRO A 8 16.67 13.35 -7.80
CA PRO A 8 17.27 12.80 -6.57
C PRO A 8 16.57 13.25 -5.28
N ARG A 9 15.89 14.41 -5.30
CA ARG A 9 15.14 14.93 -4.14
C ARG A 9 13.70 14.43 -4.09
N ILE A 10 13.10 14.18 -5.25
CA ILE A 10 11.71 13.76 -5.35
C ILE A 10 11.58 12.23 -5.24
N ALA A 11 12.50 11.47 -5.85
CA ALA A 11 12.43 10.01 -5.91
C ALA A 11 12.31 9.32 -4.53
N PRO A 12 12.99 9.76 -3.44
CA PRO A 12 12.81 9.13 -2.13
C PRO A 12 11.41 9.31 -1.51
N ASN A 13 10.65 10.30 -1.98
CA ASN A 13 9.31 10.63 -1.49
C ASN A 13 8.20 10.05 -2.39
N LEU A 14 8.55 9.33 -3.45
CA LEU A 14 7.62 8.73 -4.40
C LEU A 14 7.63 7.21 -4.27
N ASP A 15 6.50 6.60 -4.62
CA ASP A 15 6.46 5.15 -4.83
C ASP A 15 7.37 4.76 -5.99
N ARG A 16 8.05 3.62 -5.84
CA ARG A 16 8.90 3.01 -6.87
C ARG A 16 8.27 3.00 -8.27
N HIS A 17 6.99 2.65 -8.38
CA HIS A 17 6.32 2.63 -9.68
C HIS A 17 6.17 4.03 -10.32
N LEU A 18 6.09 5.08 -9.51
CA LEU A 18 5.98 6.47 -9.98
C LEU A 18 7.33 7.06 -10.38
N VAL A 19 8.44 6.39 -10.06
CA VAL A 19 9.78 6.81 -10.46
C VAL A 19 10.08 6.40 -11.92
N PHE A 20 9.46 5.33 -12.45
CA PHE A 20 9.70 4.89 -13.84
C PHE A 20 9.36 5.94 -14.91
N PRO A 21 8.20 6.62 -14.88
CA PRO A 21 7.90 7.66 -15.86
C PRO A 21 8.92 8.81 -15.83
N ILE A 22 9.48 9.11 -14.65
CA ILE A 22 10.52 10.13 -14.51
C ILE A 22 11.83 9.63 -15.14
N LEU A 23 12.22 8.38 -14.90
CA LEU A 23 13.41 7.78 -15.52
C LEU A 23 13.28 7.65 -17.05
N GLU A 24 12.09 7.32 -17.56
CA GLU A 24 11.79 7.32 -19.00
C GLU A 24 11.92 8.72 -19.60
N PHE A 25 11.36 9.73 -18.94
CA PHE A 25 11.52 11.12 -19.36
C PHE A 25 12.99 11.57 -19.38
N LEU A 26 13.78 11.19 -18.37
CA LEU A 26 15.20 11.49 -18.33
C LEU A 26 15.98 10.81 -19.46
N GLN A 27 15.55 9.60 -19.85
CA GLN A 27 16.11 8.84 -20.97
C GLN A 27 15.79 9.50 -22.31
N GLU A 28 14.52 9.88 -22.54
CA GLU A 28 14.10 10.58 -23.76
C GLU A 28 14.80 11.93 -23.93
N ARG A 29 15.04 12.65 -22.82
CA ARG A 29 15.75 13.94 -22.82
C ARG A 29 17.27 13.80 -22.92
N GLN A 30 17.81 12.58 -22.88
CA GLN A 30 19.25 12.27 -22.94
C GLN A 30 20.06 13.10 -21.93
N LEU A 31 19.50 13.32 -20.74
CA LEU A 31 20.15 14.11 -19.68
C LEU A 31 21.26 13.32 -18.96
N TYR A 32 21.17 11.99 -19.02
CA TYR A 32 22.11 11.03 -18.47
C TYR A 32 22.43 9.95 -19.51
N ALA A 33 23.50 9.18 -19.29
CA ALA A 33 23.81 8.05 -20.15
C ALA A 33 22.71 6.97 -20.02
N ASP A 34 22.28 6.42 -21.15
CA ASP A 34 21.22 5.40 -21.19
C ASP A 34 21.60 4.17 -20.34
N GLU A 35 22.88 3.78 -20.32
CA GLU A 35 23.37 2.69 -19.47
C GLU A 35 23.14 2.94 -17.98
N ASP A 36 23.34 4.17 -17.51
CA ASP A 36 23.17 4.53 -16.09
C ASP A 36 21.69 4.54 -15.71
N ILE A 37 20.82 5.01 -16.62
CA ILE A 37 19.37 4.97 -16.43
C ILE A 37 18.87 3.52 -16.41
N LEU A 38 19.33 2.67 -17.33
CA LEU A 38 18.95 1.26 -17.40
C LEU A 38 19.41 0.50 -16.15
N LYS A 39 20.64 0.74 -15.65
CA LYS A 39 21.10 0.19 -14.36
C LYS A 39 20.23 0.63 -13.20
N ALA A 40 19.87 1.92 -13.13
CA ALA A 40 18.98 2.45 -12.10
C ALA A 40 17.57 1.83 -12.17
N LYS A 41 17.04 1.61 -13.39
CA LYS A 41 15.76 0.91 -13.59
C LYS A 41 15.82 -0.54 -13.06
N ILE A 42 16.90 -1.28 -13.32
CA ILE A 42 17.08 -2.65 -12.81
C ILE A 42 17.14 -2.66 -11.28
N GLU A 43 17.91 -1.76 -10.67
CA GLU A 43 18.01 -1.66 -9.21
C GLU A 43 16.65 -1.39 -8.56
N LEU A 44 15.86 -0.51 -9.18
CA LEU A 44 14.52 -0.17 -8.70
C LEU A 44 13.53 -1.34 -8.89
N LEU A 45 13.71 -2.14 -9.95
CA LEU A 45 12.89 -3.33 -10.23
C LEU A 45 13.22 -4.53 -9.35
N ASN A 46 14.44 -4.62 -8.82
CA ASN A 46 14.87 -5.77 -8.00
C ASN A 46 13.93 -6.02 -6.81
N ASN A 47 13.36 -4.96 -6.23
CA ASN A 47 12.42 -5.02 -5.09
C ASN A 47 10.94 -5.09 -5.52
N THR A 48 10.65 -5.20 -6.82
CA THR A 48 9.28 -5.31 -7.36
C THR A 48 9.01 -6.71 -7.89
N ASN A 49 7.73 -7.01 -8.09
CA ASN A 49 7.28 -8.24 -8.74
C ASN A 49 7.15 -8.07 -10.26
N MET A 50 7.59 -6.95 -10.84
CA MET A 50 7.57 -6.69 -12.29
C MET A 50 8.75 -7.40 -12.97
N VAL A 51 8.79 -8.72 -12.85
CA VAL A 51 9.93 -9.54 -13.30
C VAL A 51 10.08 -9.50 -14.82
N ASP A 52 8.98 -9.56 -15.58
CA ASP A 52 9.03 -9.53 -17.05
C ASP A 52 9.65 -8.22 -17.58
N TYR A 53 9.26 -7.08 -17.01
CA TYR A 53 9.83 -5.79 -17.37
C TYR A 53 11.31 -5.68 -16.98
N ALA A 54 11.71 -6.25 -15.84
CA ALA A 54 13.12 -6.31 -15.44
C ALA A 54 13.96 -7.16 -16.40
N MET A 55 13.42 -8.28 -16.89
CA MET A 55 14.08 -9.12 -17.89
C MET A 55 14.30 -8.38 -19.20
N ASP A 56 13.32 -7.62 -19.68
CA ASP A 56 13.43 -6.87 -20.94
C ASP A 56 14.43 -5.70 -20.85
N ILE A 57 14.50 -5.03 -19.69
CA ILE A 57 15.52 -4.02 -19.43
C ILE A 57 16.92 -4.64 -19.35
N HIS A 58 17.06 -5.81 -18.71
CA HIS A 58 18.34 -6.52 -18.64
C HIS A 58 18.85 -6.93 -20.03
N LYS A 59 17.96 -7.45 -20.89
CA LYS A 59 18.28 -7.76 -22.29
C LYS A 59 18.73 -6.53 -23.06
N SER A 60 18.04 -5.40 -22.83
CA SER A 60 18.35 -4.11 -23.47
C SER A 60 19.70 -3.54 -22.98
N LEU A 61 20.05 -3.73 -21.71
CA LEU A 61 21.31 -3.26 -21.14
C LEU A 61 22.50 -4.08 -21.65
N TYR A 62 22.44 -5.41 -21.56
CA TYR A 62 23.56 -6.29 -21.92
C TYR A 62 23.55 -6.74 -23.39
N HIS A 63 22.55 -6.33 -24.17
CA HIS A 63 22.39 -6.72 -25.58
C HIS A 63 22.42 -8.24 -25.77
N THR A 64 21.98 -8.98 -24.75
CA THR A 64 22.08 -10.44 -24.66
C THR A 64 20.70 -10.98 -24.30
N GLU A 65 20.31 -12.09 -24.93
CA GLU A 65 19.03 -12.76 -24.64
C GLU A 65 19.08 -13.61 -23.35
N GLU A 66 20.28 -13.81 -22.80
CA GLU A 66 20.50 -14.54 -21.55
C GLU A 66 20.01 -13.72 -20.35
N VAL A 67 18.92 -14.22 -19.77
CA VAL A 67 18.35 -13.71 -18.53
C VAL A 67 18.92 -14.54 -17.37
N PRO A 68 19.34 -13.91 -16.25
CA PRO A 68 19.78 -14.64 -15.07
C PRO A 68 18.73 -15.64 -14.58
N GLN A 69 19.18 -16.85 -14.25
CA GLN A 69 18.32 -17.94 -13.79
C GLN A 69 17.49 -17.56 -12.56
N GLU A 70 18.04 -16.71 -11.68
CA GLU A 70 17.35 -16.14 -10.53
C GLU A 70 16.06 -15.38 -10.91
N MET A 71 16.07 -14.60 -12.01
CA MET A 71 14.87 -13.88 -12.46
C MET A 71 13.81 -14.85 -12.99
N VAL A 72 14.22 -15.94 -13.63
CA VAL A 72 13.30 -16.97 -14.13
C VAL A 72 12.61 -17.69 -12.97
N GLU A 73 13.34 -18.04 -11.92
CA GLU A 73 12.78 -18.65 -10.72
C GLU A 73 11.81 -17.72 -10.00
N ARG A 74 12.20 -16.45 -9.80
CA ARG A 74 11.32 -15.42 -9.23
C ARG A 74 10.03 -15.23 -10.03
N ARG A 75 10.10 -15.32 -11.36
CA ARG A 75 8.91 -15.24 -12.22
C ARG A 75 7.94 -16.39 -11.92
N VAL A 76 8.44 -17.61 -11.77
CA VAL A 76 7.60 -18.78 -11.46
C VAL A 76 6.90 -18.59 -10.10
N GLU A 77 7.62 -18.10 -9.09
CA GLU A 77 7.06 -17.83 -7.76
C GLU A 77 5.97 -16.74 -7.81
N VAL A 78 6.26 -15.61 -8.48
CA VAL A 78 5.31 -14.48 -8.59
C VAL A 78 4.04 -14.92 -9.31
N VAL A 79 4.16 -15.68 -10.41
CA VAL A 79 3.01 -16.19 -11.16
C VAL A 79 2.21 -17.21 -10.34
N ALA A 80 2.87 -18.07 -9.57
CA ALA A 80 2.19 -19.01 -8.68
C ALA A 80 1.39 -18.27 -7.59
N ARG A 81 1.98 -17.24 -6.98
CA ARG A 81 1.30 -16.40 -5.98
C ARG A 81 0.12 -15.63 -6.59
N LEU A 82 0.27 -15.13 -7.82
CA LEU A 82 -0.83 -14.45 -8.53
C LEU A 82 -2.01 -15.40 -8.71
N LYS A 83 -1.78 -16.62 -9.21
CA LYS A 83 -2.84 -17.63 -9.37
C LYS A 83 -3.54 -17.97 -8.06
N ALA A 84 -2.79 -18.17 -6.97
CA ALA A 84 -3.37 -18.44 -5.67
C ALA A 84 -4.25 -17.29 -5.14
N LEU A 85 -3.81 -16.03 -5.36
CA LEU A 85 -4.60 -14.84 -4.98
C LEU A 85 -5.84 -14.67 -5.87
N GLU A 86 -5.72 -14.98 -7.16
CA GLU A 86 -6.83 -14.94 -8.10
C GLU A 86 -7.89 -15.99 -7.75
N GLU A 87 -7.49 -17.21 -7.42
CA GLU A 87 -8.39 -18.27 -6.94
C GLU A 87 -9.09 -17.86 -5.63
N ALA A 88 -8.37 -17.25 -4.68
CA ALA A 88 -8.94 -16.76 -3.44
C ALA A 88 -9.93 -15.60 -3.65
N ALA A 89 -9.67 -14.73 -4.64
CA ALA A 89 -10.53 -13.60 -4.98
C ALA A 89 -11.64 -13.94 -5.98
N ALA A 90 -11.61 -15.13 -6.61
CA ALA A 90 -12.56 -15.53 -7.64
C ALA A 90 -14.03 -15.39 -7.20
N PRO A 91 -14.45 -15.80 -5.97
CA PRO A 91 -15.83 -15.62 -5.53
C PRO A 91 -16.27 -14.14 -5.50
N LEU A 92 -15.36 -13.23 -5.13
CA LEU A 92 -15.62 -11.78 -5.11
C LEU A 92 -15.70 -11.21 -6.53
N VAL A 93 -14.82 -11.65 -7.42
CA VAL A 93 -14.81 -11.20 -8.83
C VAL A 93 -16.08 -11.66 -9.54
N THR A 94 -16.48 -12.93 -9.37
CA THR A 94 -17.74 -13.44 -9.92
C THR A 94 -18.95 -12.68 -9.36
N PHE A 95 -18.93 -12.33 -8.07
CA PHE A 95 -19.99 -11.51 -7.47
C PHE A 95 -20.06 -10.10 -8.08
N LEU A 96 -18.92 -9.42 -8.23
CA LEU A 96 -18.86 -8.06 -8.80
C LEU A 96 -19.18 -8.02 -10.30
N GLN A 97 -19.01 -9.12 -11.03
CA GLN A 97 -19.37 -9.22 -12.44
C GLN A 97 -20.88 -9.30 -12.67
N ASN A 98 -21.70 -9.57 -11.64
CA ASN A 98 -23.15 -9.67 -11.78
C ASN A 98 -23.81 -8.27 -11.76
N PRO A 99 -24.27 -7.73 -12.91
CA PRO A 99 -24.74 -6.35 -13.00
C PRO A 99 -26.03 -6.08 -12.21
N ASN A 100 -26.88 -7.09 -12.00
CA ASN A 100 -28.10 -6.98 -11.21
C ASN A 100 -27.78 -6.84 -9.71
N ALA A 101 -26.83 -7.63 -9.19
CA ALA A 101 -26.38 -7.53 -7.81
C ALA A 101 -25.69 -6.18 -7.54
N VAL A 102 -24.89 -5.69 -8.50
CA VAL A 102 -24.25 -4.36 -8.42
C VAL A 102 -25.27 -3.22 -8.54
N GLY A 103 -26.34 -3.41 -9.31
CA GLY A 103 -27.44 -2.46 -9.45
C GLY A 103 -28.24 -2.28 -8.14
N GLU A 104 -28.59 -3.40 -7.49
CA GLU A 104 -29.22 -3.39 -6.16
C GLU A 104 -28.32 -2.73 -5.12
N LEU A 105 -27.02 -3.04 -5.12
CA LEU A 105 -26.01 -2.43 -4.24
C LEU A 105 -25.88 -0.90 -4.43
N ARG A 106 -26.02 -0.40 -5.66
CA ARG A 106 -25.97 1.05 -5.94
C ARG A 106 -27.24 1.77 -5.50
N ALA A 107 -28.39 1.10 -5.56
CA ALA A 107 -29.67 1.67 -5.15
C ALA A 107 -29.75 1.89 -3.63
N GLU A 108 -29.13 1.02 -2.84
CA GLU A 108 -29.25 1.06 -1.38
C GLU A 108 -28.39 2.14 -0.69
N LYS A 109 -27.41 2.79 -1.36
CA LYS A 109 -26.50 3.80 -0.76
C LYS A 109 -25.84 3.39 0.57
N GLN A 110 -25.97 2.14 0.99
CA GLN A 110 -25.39 1.57 2.20
C GLN A 110 -24.06 0.94 1.83
N TYR A 111 -23.02 1.77 1.87
CA TYR A 111 -21.66 1.29 1.78
C TYR A 111 -21.34 0.34 2.96
N ASN A 112 -21.03 -0.91 2.60
CA ASN A 112 -19.96 -1.76 3.14
C ASN A 112 -20.05 -2.45 4.52
N LEU A 113 -20.99 -2.19 5.41
CA LEU A 113 -20.97 -2.86 6.74
C LEU A 113 -22.03 -3.95 6.93
N GLN A 114 -23.24 -3.78 6.41
CA GLN A 114 -24.33 -4.74 6.61
C GLN A 114 -24.28 -5.93 5.63
N MET A 115 -23.65 -5.77 4.46
CA MET A 115 -23.47 -6.86 3.49
C MET A 115 -22.35 -7.84 3.87
N LEU A 116 -21.48 -7.49 4.82
CA LEU A 116 -20.58 -8.41 5.51
C LEU A 116 -21.25 -9.09 6.72
N SER A 117 -22.59 -9.00 6.83
CA SER A 117 -23.32 -9.83 7.79
C SER A 117 -23.27 -11.29 7.35
N GLU A 118 -23.05 -12.15 8.32
CA GLU A 118 -22.80 -13.59 8.21
C GLU A 118 -23.88 -14.30 7.37
N ARG A 119 -25.12 -13.80 7.45
CA ARG A 119 -26.27 -14.28 6.68
C ARG A 119 -26.18 -14.02 5.18
N VAL A 120 -25.75 -12.82 4.77
CA VAL A 120 -25.69 -12.46 3.35
C VAL A 120 -24.49 -13.12 2.66
N LEU A 121 -23.38 -13.27 3.39
CA LEU A 121 -22.22 -14.02 2.91
C LEU A 121 -22.52 -15.53 2.79
N ALA A 122 -23.18 -16.14 3.80
CA ALA A 122 -23.54 -17.56 3.75
C ALA A 122 -24.53 -17.87 2.61
N GLU A 123 -25.58 -17.05 2.44
CA GLU A 123 -26.56 -17.25 1.38
C GLU A 123 -25.98 -17.00 -0.03
N LYS A 124 -25.07 -16.03 -0.20
CA LYS A 124 -24.55 -15.65 -1.53
C LYS A 124 -23.28 -16.40 -1.94
N LEU A 125 -22.49 -16.93 -1.01
CA LEU A 125 -21.29 -17.74 -1.29
C LEU A 125 -21.54 -19.25 -1.22
N ASN A 126 -22.78 -19.68 -0.92
CA ASN A 126 -23.15 -21.09 -0.81
C ASN A 126 -22.30 -21.84 0.25
N LEU A 127 -21.86 -21.11 1.28
CA LEU A 127 -21.04 -21.62 2.39
C LEU A 127 -21.91 -21.87 3.60
N ASN A 128 -21.57 -22.87 4.40
CA ASN A 128 -22.26 -23.11 5.65
C ASN A 128 -21.96 -21.96 6.65
N TYR A 129 -22.88 -21.67 7.57
CA TYR A 129 -22.75 -20.55 8.52
C TYR A 129 -21.43 -20.60 9.30
N ASP A 130 -21.05 -21.79 9.76
CA ASP A 130 -19.80 -22.03 10.49
C ASP A 130 -18.53 -21.81 9.65
N GLU A 131 -18.61 -22.04 8.33
CA GLU A 131 -17.49 -21.83 7.41
C GLU A 131 -17.31 -20.34 7.08
N ALA A 132 -18.43 -19.62 6.95
CA ALA A 132 -18.43 -18.17 6.79
C ALA A 132 -17.86 -17.47 8.04
N GLU A 133 -18.26 -17.89 9.24
CA GLU A 133 -17.71 -17.37 10.51
C GLU A 133 -16.20 -17.56 10.57
N ARG A 134 -15.74 -18.78 10.24
CA ARG A 134 -14.32 -19.14 10.29
C ARG A 134 -13.49 -18.39 9.24
N TRP A 135 -14.07 -18.12 8.08
CA TRP A 135 -13.44 -17.28 7.05
C TRP A 135 -13.31 -15.83 7.50
N ILE A 136 -14.38 -15.24 8.07
CA ILE A 136 -14.38 -13.88 8.61
C ILE A 136 -13.36 -13.74 9.75
N VAL A 137 -13.30 -14.71 10.67
CA VAL A 137 -12.32 -14.73 11.78
C VAL A 137 -10.90 -14.80 11.23
N ASN A 138 -10.65 -15.64 10.22
CA ASN A 138 -9.34 -15.72 9.59
C ASN A 138 -8.96 -14.43 8.89
N LEU A 139 -9.91 -13.76 8.24
CA LEU A 139 -9.70 -12.48 7.56
C LEU A 139 -9.33 -11.39 8.58
N ILE A 140 -10.12 -11.23 9.65
CA ILE A 140 -9.84 -10.25 10.72
C ILE A 140 -8.45 -10.50 11.35
N ARG A 141 -8.11 -11.77 11.60
CA ARG A 141 -6.83 -12.16 12.22
C ARG A 141 -5.63 -11.94 11.31
N THR A 142 -5.76 -12.23 10.01
CA THR A 142 -4.67 -12.04 9.03
C THR A 142 -4.48 -10.57 8.65
N SER A 143 -5.55 -9.79 8.62
CA SER A 143 -5.52 -8.39 8.23
C SER A 143 -5.27 -7.41 9.39
N LYS A 144 -5.13 -7.88 10.64
CA LYS A 144 -5.00 -7.04 11.87
C LYS A 144 -6.06 -5.94 11.95
N LEU A 145 -7.30 -6.28 11.61
CA LEU A 145 -8.43 -5.35 11.70
C LEU A 145 -8.99 -5.39 13.12
N ASP A 146 -9.24 -4.22 13.71
CA ASP A 146 -9.94 -4.12 15.01
C ASP A 146 -11.45 -4.27 14.78
N ALA A 147 -11.91 -5.51 14.90
CA ALA A 147 -13.30 -5.89 14.67
C ALA A 147 -13.83 -6.78 15.80
N LYS A 148 -15.08 -6.56 16.19
CA LYS A 148 -15.82 -7.36 17.17
C LYS A 148 -16.92 -8.15 16.48
N ILE A 149 -16.96 -9.46 16.73
CA ILE A 149 -17.98 -10.35 16.16
C ILE A 149 -19.06 -10.59 17.22
N ASP A 150 -20.30 -10.20 16.92
CA ASP A 150 -21.46 -10.49 17.76
C ASP A 150 -22.21 -11.71 17.23
N SER A 151 -21.77 -12.90 17.67
CA SER A 151 -22.32 -14.21 17.27
C SER A 151 -23.84 -14.36 17.49
N LYS A 152 -24.43 -13.66 18.47
CA LYS A 152 -25.89 -13.69 18.72
C LYS A 152 -26.72 -12.94 17.67
N LEU A 153 -26.14 -11.94 17.00
CA LEU A 153 -26.80 -11.11 16.00
C LEU A 153 -26.27 -11.37 14.59
N GLY A 154 -25.31 -12.28 14.43
CA GLY A 154 -24.67 -12.60 13.14
C GLY A 154 -24.05 -11.38 12.45
N THR A 155 -23.59 -10.41 13.25
CA THR A 155 -23.12 -9.10 12.79
C THR A 155 -21.70 -8.86 13.25
N VAL A 156 -20.85 -8.39 12.33
CA VAL A 156 -19.48 -7.97 12.62
C VAL A 156 -19.48 -6.46 12.75
N VAL A 157 -19.15 -5.96 13.95
CA VAL A 157 -18.98 -4.54 14.21
C VAL A 157 -17.50 -4.22 14.13
N MET A 158 -17.10 -3.52 13.06
CA MET A 158 -15.75 -2.98 12.96
C MET A 158 -15.72 -1.61 13.64
N GLU A 159 -14.79 -1.42 14.58
CA GLU A 159 -14.60 -0.09 15.16
C GLU A 159 -14.03 0.82 14.06
N PRO A 160 -14.65 1.99 13.79
CA PRO A 160 -14.11 2.89 12.79
C PRO A 160 -12.77 3.42 13.31
N ASN A 161 -11.68 3.02 12.64
CA ASN A 161 -10.33 3.50 12.91
C ASN A 161 -10.14 4.93 12.37
N HIS A 162 -11.01 5.85 12.78
CA HIS A 162 -10.76 7.28 12.67
C HIS A 162 -10.49 7.81 14.08
N PRO A 163 -9.28 8.32 14.39
CA PRO A 163 -9.06 8.97 15.67
C PRO A 163 -10.05 10.13 15.79
N ASN A 164 -10.72 10.22 16.92
CA ASN A 164 -11.71 11.26 17.19
C ASN A 164 -11.07 12.64 16.96
N VAL A 165 -11.82 13.63 16.46
CA VAL A 165 -11.30 14.99 16.20
C VAL A 165 -10.61 15.58 17.44
N TYR A 166 -11.15 15.27 18.64
CA TYR A 166 -10.54 15.67 19.91
C TYR A 166 -9.19 14.99 20.17
N GLU A 167 -9.04 13.72 19.81
CA GLU A 167 -7.82 12.94 19.98
C GLU A 167 -6.74 13.42 19.00
N GLN A 168 -7.10 13.72 17.75
CA GLN A 168 -6.20 14.35 16.78
C GLN A 168 -5.69 15.71 17.28
N LEU A 169 -6.58 16.53 17.86
CA LEU A 169 -6.21 17.82 18.46
C LEU A 169 -5.26 17.64 19.66
N ILE A 170 -5.51 16.65 20.50
CA ILE A 170 -4.65 16.32 21.65
C ILE A 170 -3.27 15.90 21.17
N ASP A 171 -3.17 15.00 20.19
CA ASP A 171 -1.89 14.52 19.66
C ASP A 171 -1.07 15.63 19.00
N HIS A 172 -1.71 16.47 18.18
CA HIS A 172 -1.03 17.63 17.59
C HIS A 172 -0.59 18.65 18.65
N THR A 173 -1.40 18.88 19.67
CA THR A 173 -1.10 19.87 20.73
C THR A 173 -0.01 19.37 21.69
N LYS A 174 0.07 18.05 21.94
CA LYS A 174 1.06 17.43 22.83
C LYS A 174 2.49 17.62 22.31
N ALA A 175 2.69 17.40 21.00
CA ALA A 175 3.98 17.63 20.36
C ALA A 175 4.39 19.11 20.36
N MET A 176 3.44 20.02 20.09
CA MET A 176 3.67 21.46 20.12
C MET A 176 4.04 21.95 21.54
N SER A 177 3.27 21.54 22.55
CA SER A 177 3.55 21.91 23.95
C SER A 177 4.95 21.47 24.38
N GLY A 178 5.36 20.24 24.04
CA GLY A 178 6.70 19.76 24.35
C GLY A 178 7.82 20.58 23.70
N ARG A 179 7.62 21.05 22.46
CA ARG A 179 8.58 21.94 21.77
C ARG A 179 8.64 23.31 22.39
N THR A 180 7.49 23.89 22.74
CA THR A 180 7.42 25.21 23.40
C THR A 180 8.10 25.18 24.77
N TYR A 181 7.85 24.14 25.59
CA TYR A 181 8.54 23.99 26.88
C TYR A 181 10.06 23.90 26.72
N LYS A 182 10.55 23.12 25.73
CA LYS A 182 11.99 23.03 25.43
C LYS A 182 12.59 24.35 24.97
N LEU A 183 11.86 25.11 24.15
CA LEU A 183 12.34 26.42 23.69
C LEU A 183 12.42 27.40 24.86
N VAL A 184 11.41 27.42 25.73
CA VAL A 184 11.40 28.27 26.93
C VAL A 184 12.54 27.88 27.86
N SER A 185 12.79 26.59 28.09
CA SER A 185 13.92 26.17 28.93
C SER A 185 15.26 26.61 28.33
N GLN A 186 15.45 26.48 27.02
CA GLN A 186 16.66 26.93 26.32
C GLN A 186 16.85 28.45 26.41
N LEU A 187 15.79 29.24 26.29
CA LEU A 187 15.86 30.70 26.42
C LEU A 187 16.16 31.13 27.85
N VAL A 188 15.59 30.46 28.85
CA VAL A 188 15.88 30.72 30.27
C VAL A 188 17.34 30.37 30.60
N GLU A 189 17.85 29.23 30.11
CA GLU A 189 19.25 28.85 30.26
C GLU A 189 20.19 29.85 29.58
N GLN A 190 19.88 30.31 28.36
CA GLN A 190 20.68 31.32 27.66
C GLN A 190 20.68 32.68 28.37
N ALA A 191 19.54 33.09 28.93
CA ALA A 191 19.42 34.32 29.70
C ALA A 191 20.20 34.27 31.03
N GLN A 192 20.30 33.09 31.65
CA GLN A 192 21.12 32.88 32.85
C GLN A 192 22.62 32.75 32.52
N ALA A 193 22.98 32.28 31.32
CA ALA A 193 24.36 32.10 30.88
C ALA A 193 25.01 33.38 30.30
N GLN A 194 24.27 34.47 30.11
CA GLN A 194 24.81 35.78 29.71
C GLN A 194 25.02 36.66 30.95
N PRO A 195 26.24 36.74 31.52
CA PRO A 195 26.53 37.74 32.54
C PRO A 195 26.48 39.13 31.90
N ALA A 196 25.80 40.05 32.58
CA ALA A 196 25.71 41.45 32.22
C ALA A 196 27.09 42.02 31.86
N ARG A 197 27.21 42.61 30.67
CA ARG A 197 28.31 43.50 30.32
C ARG A 197 28.18 44.81 31.08
#